data_AF-A0A958T9E4-F1
#
_entry.id   AF-A0A958T9E4-F1
#
_cell.length_a   1.000
_cell.length_b   1.000
_cell.length_c   1.000
_cell.angle_alpha   90.00
_cell.angle_beta   90.00
_cell.angle_gamma   90.00
#
_symmetry.space_group_name_H-M   'P 1'
#
loop_
_entity.id
_entity.type
_entity.pdbx_description
1 polymer ?
#
loop_
_entity_poly.entity_id
_entity_poly.type
_entity_poly.pdbx_seq_one_letter_code
_entity_poly.pdbx_strand_id
1 'polypeptide(L)'
;MKKLNLFLIIGLVWCANFSQSITSAEYFFDNDPGVGNGTTIMVNSNSGEFTQTYSIPTTGLNKGFHSLYFRTLNDEGNWSLYDRAVLYLAGFPSGQTLLSAEYFFDNDPGVGNGNILVVNSNSGNLTQSYNIQTTGLSEGFHSFYVRAQVTDGTWGLYDRQIIYIKDFTAVGADIVSAEYFIDSDPGTGNGTSF
;
A
#
# COMPACT_ATOMS: atom_id res chain seq x y z
N MET A 1 -46.53 -59.58 17.23
CA MET A 1 -46.42 -58.11 17.12
C MET A 1 -45.10 -57.79 16.43
N LYS A 2 -45.14 -57.13 15.27
CA LYS A 2 -43.97 -56.87 14.42
C LYS A 2 -43.11 -55.78 15.08
N LYS A 3 -41.80 -56.04 15.27
CA LYS A 3 -40.83 -55.07 15.77
C LYS A 3 -40.27 -54.26 14.59
N LEU A 4 -40.22 -52.94 14.73
CA LEU A 4 -39.57 -52.03 13.79
C LEU A 4 -38.16 -51.74 14.30
N ASN A 5 -37.14 -52.16 13.55
CA ASN A 5 -35.75 -51.80 13.80
C ASN A 5 -35.46 -50.53 12.98
N LEU A 6 -35.29 -49.39 13.65
CA LEU A 6 -34.90 -48.13 13.02
C LEU A 6 -33.37 -48.02 13.04
N PHE A 7 -32.72 -48.24 11.90
CA PHE A 7 -31.33 -47.84 11.68
C PHE A 7 -31.33 -46.37 11.24
N LEU A 8 -31.00 -45.46 12.15
CA LEU A 8 -30.70 -44.08 11.81
C LEU A 8 -29.23 -44.03 11.34
N ILE A 9 -29.02 -44.00 10.03
CA ILE A 9 -27.72 -43.66 9.44
C ILE A 9 -27.50 -42.17 9.73
N ILE A 10 -26.60 -41.86 10.66
CA ILE A 10 -26.04 -40.52 10.80
C ILE A 10 -25.25 -40.26 9.51
N GLY A 11 -25.87 -39.57 8.56
CA GLY A 11 -25.16 -39.00 7.44
C GLY A 11 -24.17 -37.99 8.01
N LEU A 12 -22.88 -38.32 7.93
CA LEU A 12 -21.81 -37.35 8.05
C LEU A 12 -22.10 -36.26 7.01
N VAL A 13 -22.66 -35.13 7.45
CA VAL A 13 -22.66 -33.92 6.62
C VAL A 13 -21.20 -33.48 6.62
N TRP A 14 -20.48 -33.91 5.58
CA TRP A 14 -19.25 -33.27 5.17
C TRP A 14 -19.60 -31.86 4.73
N CYS A 15 -19.65 -30.91 5.67
CA CYS A 15 -19.49 -29.51 5.33
C CYS A 15 -18.02 -29.33 4.98
N ALA A 16 -17.66 -29.66 3.73
CA ALA A 16 -16.46 -29.10 3.15
C ALA A 16 -16.71 -27.59 3.08
N ASN A 17 -16.10 -26.82 3.99
CA ASN A 17 -15.93 -25.39 3.79
C ASN A 17 -14.94 -25.25 2.64
N PHE A 18 -15.44 -25.30 1.41
CA PHE A 18 -14.65 -24.87 0.27
C PHE A 18 -14.40 -23.38 0.46
N SER A 19 -13.13 -22.98 0.35
CA SER A 19 -12.82 -21.56 0.29
C SER A 19 -13.55 -20.98 -0.93
N GLN A 20 -14.45 -20.03 -0.70
CA GLN A 20 -15.26 -19.43 -1.76
C GLN A 20 -14.34 -18.68 -2.70
N SER A 21 -14.41 -18.99 -3.99
CA SER A 21 -13.61 -18.29 -4.99
C SER A 21 -14.27 -16.98 -5.37
N ILE A 22 -13.46 -15.96 -5.66
CA ILE A 22 -13.94 -14.70 -6.20
C ILE A 22 -14.07 -14.86 -7.71
N THR A 23 -15.26 -14.57 -8.23
CA THR A 23 -15.61 -14.75 -9.65
C THR A 23 -15.65 -13.44 -10.43
N SER A 24 -15.90 -12.32 -9.74
CA SER A 24 -15.89 -10.98 -10.35
C SER A 24 -15.49 -9.93 -9.33
N ALA A 25 -15.01 -8.79 -9.82
CA ALA A 25 -14.71 -7.61 -9.03
C ALA A 25 -15.13 -6.36 -9.80
N GLU A 26 -15.55 -5.33 -9.08
CA GLU A 26 -15.84 -4.02 -9.67
C GLU A 26 -15.33 -2.89 -8.81
N TYR A 27 -15.05 -1.76 -9.45
CA TYR A 27 -14.66 -0.53 -8.80
C TYR A 27 -15.49 0.66 -9.28
N PHE A 28 -15.52 1.71 -8.46
CA PHE A 28 -16.15 2.98 -8.80
C PHE A 28 -15.51 4.13 -8.01
N PHE A 29 -15.70 5.36 -8.49
CA PHE A 29 -15.25 6.57 -7.83
C PHE A 29 -16.43 7.33 -7.24
N ASP A 30 -16.27 7.77 -5.99
CA ASP A 30 -17.12 8.68 -5.22
C ASP A 30 -18.56 8.20 -4.95
N ASN A 31 -19.37 8.01 -5.98
CA ASN A 31 -20.76 7.60 -5.90
C ASN A 31 -20.91 6.13 -6.29
N ASP A 32 -21.53 5.32 -5.42
CA ASP A 32 -21.84 3.92 -5.73
C ASP A 32 -22.94 3.84 -6.81
N PRO A 33 -22.66 3.25 -7.99
CA PRO A 33 -23.66 3.07 -9.05
C PRO A 33 -24.66 1.94 -8.75
N GLY A 34 -24.53 1.28 -7.60
CA GLY A 34 -25.29 0.09 -7.24
C GLY A 34 -24.56 -1.19 -7.64
N VAL A 35 -24.90 -2.28 -6.95
CA VAL A 35 -24.27 -3.59 -7.07
C VAL A 35 -24.32 -4.14 -8.49
N GLY A 36 -23.16 -4.48 -9.05
CA GLY A 36 -23.02 -5.01 -10.41
C GLY A 36 -23.00 -3.95 -11.51
N ASN A 37 -23.05 -2.66 -11.15
CA ASN A 37 -23.03 -1.54 -12.09
C ASN A 37 -21.71 -0.74 -12.03
N GLY A 38 -20.71 -1.24 -11.30
CA GLY A 38 -19.37 -0.67 -11.27
C GLY A 38 -18.59 -1.01 -12.54
N THR A 39 -17.36 -0.48 -12.62
CA THR A 39 -16.45 -0.86 -13.69
C THR A 39 -15.82 -2.21 -13.36
N THR A 40 -16.06 -3.22 -14.20
CA THR A 40 -15.57 -4.58 -13.98
C THR A 40 -14.05 -4.68 -14.09
N ILE A 41 -13.46 -5.53 -13.24
CA ILE A 41 -12.06 -5.91 -13.26
C ILE A 41 -11.95 -7.42 -13.42
N MET A 42 -10.96 -7.84 -14.22
CA MET A 42 -10.67 -9.25 -14.45
C MET A 42 -10.15 -9.89 -13.16
N VAL A 43 -10.78 -10.98 -12.74
CA VAL A 43 -10.34 -11.79 -11.60
C VAL A 43 -9.68 -13.07 -12.11
N ASN A 44 -8.48 -13.38 -11.60
CA ASN A 44 -7.80 -14.64 -11.89
C ASN A 44 -8.30 -15.77 -10.99
N SER A 45 -8.00 -17.02 -11.35
CA SER A 45 -8.28 -18.17 -10.50
C SER A 45 -7.69 -17.97 -9.10
N ASN A 46 -8.52 -18.09 -8.07
CA ASN A 46 -8.15 -17.85 -6.68
C ASN A 46 -8.93 -18.80 -5.77
N SER A 47 -8.46 -18.91 -4.53
CA SER A 47 -9.14 -19.64 -3.45
C SER A 47 -9.73 -18.69 -2.41
N GLY A 48 -10.26 -17.54 -2.83
CA GLY A 48 -10.88 -16.54 -1.96
C GLY A 48 -9.97 -15.37 -1.54
N GLU A 49 -8.69 -15.41 -1.89
CA GLU A 49 -7.78 -14.26 -1.74
C GLU A 49 -7.64 -13.48 -3.04
N PHE A 50 -7.79 -12.16 -2.96
CA PHE A 50 -7.66 -11.23 -4.09
C PHE A 50 -6.48 -10.30 -3.88
N THR A 51 -5.30 -10.73 -4.34
CA THR A 51 -4.01 -10.05 -4.14
C THR A 51 -3.44 -9.44 -5.43
N GLN A 52 -4.28 -9.27 -6.44
CA GLN A 52 -3.85 -8.78 -7.76
C GLN A 52 -3.69 -7.25 -7.76
N THR A 53 -2.66 -6.77 -8.47
CA THR A 53 -2.41 -5.35 -8.69
C THR A 53 -3.04 -4.89 -10.00
N TYR A 54 -3.82 -3.81 -9.94
CA TYR A 54 -4.46 -3.20 -11.11
C TYR A 54 -4.05 -1.75 -11.30
N SER A 55 -3.88 -1.34 -12.56
CA SER A 55 -3.78 0.07 -12.94
C SER A 55 -5.18 0.61 -13.18
N ILE A 56 -5.67 1.45 -12.27
CA ILE A 56 -7.02 2.04 -12.35
C ILE A 56 -6.95 3.40 -13.04
N PRO A 57 -7.56 3.57 -14.23
CA PRO A 57 -7.54 4.84 -14.93
C PRO A 57 -8.35 5.89 -14.16
N THR A 58 -7.81 7.10 -14.07
CA THR A 58 -8.45 8.27 -13.44
C THR A 58 -8.98 9.28 -14.47
N THR A 59 -9.04 8.87 -15.74
CA THR A 59 -9.51 9.69 -16.87
C THR A 59 -10.93 10.19 -16.60
N GLY A 60 -11.13 11.51 -16.71
CA GLY A 60 -12.43 12.15 -16.51
C GLY A 60 -12.74 12.57 -15.07
N LEU A 61 -11.90 12.19 -14.11
CA LEU A 61 -11.96 12.75 -12.75
C LEU A 61 -11.37 14.16 -12.72
N ASN A 62 -11.95 15.01 -11.88
CA ASN A 62 -11.44 16.36 -11.65
C ASN A 62 -10.21 16.33 -10.74
N LYS A 63 -9.54 17.48 -10.57
CA LYS A 63 -8.52 17.62 -9.53
C LYS A 63 -9.21 17.63 -8.16
N GLY A 64 -8.58 17.02 -7.15
CA GLY A 64 -9.08 17.01 -5.78
C GLY A 64 -9.14 15.62 -5.16
N PHE A 65 -9.82 15.53 -4.02
CA PHE A 65 -10.02 14.26 -3.32
C PHE A 65 -11.08 13.41 -4.02
N HIS A 66 -10.75 12.14 -4.24
CA HIS A 66 -11.66 11.12 -4.72
C HIS A 66 -11.60 9.90 -3.79
N SER A 67 -12.73 9.22 -3.64
CA SER A 67 -12.78 7.91 -2.98
C SER A 67 -12.92 6.83 -4.04
N LEU A 68 -11.93 5.95 -4.14
CA LEU A 68 -11.99 4.72 -4.92
C LEU A 68 -12.60 3.63 -4.04
N TYR A 69 -13.60 2.95 -4.57
CA TYR A 69 -14.25 1.82 -3.91
C TYR A 69 -14.07 0.56 -4.73
N PHE A 70 -14.00 -0.58 -4.06
CA PHE A 70 -13.85 -1.90 -4.68
C PHE A 70 -14.70 -2.94 -3.96
N ARG A 71 -15.43 -3.77 -4.70
CA ARG A 71 -16.12 -4.94 -4.14
C ARG A 71 -15.99 -6.16 -5.04
N THR A 72 -16.14 -7.34 -4.45
CA THR A 72 -15.98 -8.63 -5.11
C THR A 72 -17.26 -9.44 -5.06
N LEU A 73 -17.43 -10.33 -6.03
CA LEU A 73 -18.52 -11.30 -6.13
C LEU A 73 -17.92 -12.69 -5.92
N ASN A 74 -18.47 -13.47 -5.00
CA ASN A 74 -18.05 -14.85 -4.81
C ASN A 74 -18.79 -15.81 -5.78
N ASP A 75 -18.38 -17.08 -5.79
CA ASP A 75 -18.98 -18.16 -6.58
C ASP A 75 -20.40 -18.57 -6.16
N GLU A 76 -20.87 -18.12 -4.99
CA GLU A 76 -22.26 -18.25 -4.55
C GLU A 76 -23.16 -17.11 -5.06
N GLY A 77 -22.60 -16.14 -5.78
CA GLY A 77 -23.35 -14.99 -6.30
C GLY A 77 -23.58 -13.87 -5.27
N ASN A 78 -22.85 -13.88 -4.16
CA ASN A 78 -22.93 -12.85 -3.12
C ASN A 78 -21.85 -11.79 -3.32
N TRP A 79 -22.27 -10.52 -3.35
CA TRP A 79 -21.34 -9.39 -3.37
C TRP A 79 -20.85 -9.07 -1.96
N SER A 80 -19.57 -8.73 -1.86
CA SER A 80 -18.96 -8.20 -0.64
C SER A 80 -19.45 -6.78 -0.33
N LEU A 81 -19.18 -6.34 0.90
CA LEU A 81 -19.04 -4.90 1.16
C LEU A 81 -17.86 -4.34 0.36
N TYR A 82 -17.86 -3.03 0.13
CA TYR A 82 -16.74 -2.40 -0.54
C TYR A 82 -15.59 -2.08 0.43
N ASP A 83 -14.37 -2.18 -0.08
CA ASP A 83 -13.20 -1.50 0.49
C ASP A 83 -13.08 -0.09 -0.10
N ARG A 84 -12.39 0.82 0.60
CA ARG A 84 -12.27 2.24 0.22
C ARG A 84 -10.84 2.74 0.36
N ALA A 85 -10.32 3.29 -0.73
CA ALA A 85 -9.10 4.09 -0.75
C ALA A 85 -9.42 5.56 -1.06
N VAL A 86 -8.76 6.50 -0.38
CA VAL A 86 -8.85 7.93 -0.69
C VAL A 86 -7.60 8.34 -1.44
N LEU A 87 -7.77 9.02 -2.57
CA LEU A 87 -6.69 9.57 -3.38
C LEU A 87 -6.90 11.07 -3.59
N TYR A 88 -5.80 11.80 -3.77
CA TYR A 88 -5.84 13.20 -4.21
C TYR A 88 -5.27 13.30 -5.61
N LEU A 89 -6.09 13.72 -6.57
CA LEU A 89 -5.66 14.00 -7.93
C LEU A 89 -5.12 15.42 -8.03
N ALA A 90 -3.80 15.54 -8.03
CA ALA A 90 -3.12 16.77 -8.42
C ALA A 90 -2.94 16.78 -9.94
N GLY A 91 -3.26 17.90 -10.58
CA GLY A 91 -2.96 18.06 -12.01
C GLY A 91 -1.73 18.92 -12.19
N PHE A 92 -0.69 18.32 -12.75
CA PHE A 92 0.52 19.01 -13.19
C PHE A 92 0.31 19.56 -14.61
N PRO A 93 0.93 20.69 -14.97
CA PRO A 93 0.88 21.16 -16.34
C PRO A 93 1.50 20.11 -17.28
N SER A 94 0.89 19.92 -18.45
CA SER A 94 1.39 18.98 -19.45
C SER A 94 2.73 19.44 -20.02
N GLY A 95 3.66 18.51 -20.27
CA GLY A 95 4.96 18.81 -20.88
C GLY A 95 6.04 19.26 -19.90
N GLN A 96 5.75 19.26 -18.60
CA GLN A 96 6.74 19.56 -17.58
C GLN A 96 7.59 18.33 -17.24
N THR A 97 8.87 18.56 -16.95
CA THR A 97 9.77 17.53 -16.42
C THR A 97 10.07 17.81 -14.95
N LEU A 98 10.50 16.79 -14.22
CA LEU A 98 11.02 16.99 -12.87
C LEU A 98 12.26 17.89 -12.92
N LEU A 99 12.26 18.93 -12.10
CA LEU A 99 13.33 19.93 -12.00
C LEU A 99 14.14 19.76 -10.72
N SER A 100 13.46 19.56 -9.59
CA SER A 100 14.11 19.40 -8.29
C SER A 100 13.24 18.54 -7.37
N ALA A 101 13.79 18.10 -6.23
CA ALA A 101 13.01 17.57 -5.14
C ALA A 101 13.58 18.07 -3.81
N GLU A 102 12.78 18.01 -2.76
CA GLU A 102 13.24 18.29 -1.41
C GLU A 102 12.66 17.27 -0.42
N TYR A 103 13.39 17.05 0.67
CA TYR A 103 12.96 16.19 1.76
C TYR A 103 13.06 16.90 3.11
N PHE A 104 12.28 16.41 4.08
CA PHE A 104 12.29 16.88 5.45
C PHE A 104 11.79 15.80 6.39
N PHE A 105 12.08 15.97 7.69
CA PHE A 105 11.63 15.08 8.75
C PHE A 105 10.63 15.79 9.67
N ASP A 106 9.58 15.07 10.02
CA ASP A 106 8.54 15.39 11.00
C ASP A 106 7.70 16.64 10.70
N ASN A 107 8.32 17.82 10.66
CA ASN A 107 7.66 19.09 10.43
C ASN A 107 7.99 19.65 9.03
N ASP A 108 6.96 20.01 8.26
CA ASP A 108 7.14 20.64 6.95
C ASP A 108 7.70 22.06 7.12
N PRO A 109 8.92 22.37 6.61
CA PRO A 109 9.52 23.72 6.69
C PRO A 109 8.86 24.72 5.72
N GLY A 110 7.88 24.27 4.94
CA GLY A 110 7.29 25.03 3.85
C GLY A 110 8.01 24.79 2.52
N VAL A 111 7.27 25.04 1.44
CA VAL A 111 7.68 24.77 0.07
C VAL A 111 8.98 25.50 -0.31
N GLY A 112 9.98 24.74 -0.75
CA GLY A 112 11.29 25.27 -1.16
C GLY A 112 12.27 25.51 -0.01
N ASN A 113 11.89 25.17 1.23
CA ASN A 113 12.73 25.32 2.42
C ASN A 113 13.22 23.96 2.98
N GLY A 114 12.98 22.87 2.26
CA GLY A 114 13.47 21.55 2.63
C GLY A 114 14.94 21.33 2.26
N ASN A 115 15.44 20.13 2.57
CA ASN A 115 16.76 19.70 2.12
C ASN A 115 16.69 19.30 0.65
N ILE A 116 17.51 19.91 -0.18
CA ILE A 116 17.45 19.74 -1.64
C ILE A 116 17.99 18.36 -2.06
N LEU A 117 17.26 17.70 -2.95
CA LEU A 117 17.68 16.52 -3.71
C LEU A 117 17.89 16.94 -5.17
N VAL A 118 19.08 16.63 -5.69
CA VAL A 118 19.40 16.84 -7.11
C VAL A 118 18.78 15.71 -7.93
N VAL A 119 17.81 16.06 -8.77
CA VAL A 119 17.10 15.09 -9.62
C VAL A 119 17.60 15.19 -11.06
N ASN A 120 17.77 14.05 -11.74
CA ASN A 120 17.94 14.09 -13.20
C ASN A 120 16.60 14.43 -13.85
N SER A 121 16.61 15.35 -14.81
CA SER A 121 15.42 15.70 -15.59
C SER A 121 14.81 14.45 -16.22
N ASN A 122 13.55 14.16 -15.88
CA ASN A 122 12.81 13.03 -16.43
C ASN A 122 11.32 13.36 -16.53
N SER A 123 10.57 12.52 -17.24
CA SER A 123 9.16 12.73 -17.55
C SER A 123 8.19 12.39 -16.41
N GLY A 124 8.66 12.33 -15.15
CA GLY A 124 7.79 12.25 -13.98
C GLY A 124 8.00 11.07 -13.04
N ASN A 125 9.00 10.22 -13.26
CA ASN A 125 9.33 9.11 -12.35
C ASN A 125 10.73 9.31 -11.75
N LEU A 126 10.78 9.50 -10.43
CA LEU A 126 12.03 9.60 -9.70
C LEU A 126 12.54 8.20 -9.33
N THR A 127 13.38 7.60 -10.18
CA THR A 127 13.98 6.27 -9.94
C THR A 127 15.38 6.33 -9.35
N GLN A 128 15.78 7.48 -8.79
CA GLN A 128 17.12 7.70 -8.23
C GLN A 128 17.18 7.26 -6.78
N SER A 129 18.33 6.71 -6.37
CA SER A 129 18.64 6.40 -4.99
C SER A 129 19.41 7.54 -4.34
N TYR A 130 19.05 7.89 -3.11
CA TYR A 130 19.67 8.96 -2.34
C TYR A 130 20.16 8.44 -0.98
N ASN A 131 21.34 8.93 -0.56
CA ASN A 131 21.83 8.73 0.79
C ASN A 131 21.34 9.87 1.68
N ILE A 132 20.23 9.66 2.37
CA ILE A 132 19.62 10.65 3.26
C ILE A 132 20.33 10.64 4.61
N GLN A 133 20.86 11.79 5.03
CA GLN A 133 21.50 11.92 6.34
C GLN A 133 20.42 12.02 7.43
N THR A 134 20.56 11.22 8.47
CA THR A 134 19.66 11.20 9.64
C THR A 134 20.31 11.80 10.89
N THR A 135 21.49 12.41 10.75
CA THR A 135 22.22 13.04 11.85
C THR A 135 21.35 14.09 12.55
N GLY A 136 21.27 14.00 13.87
CA GLY A 136 20.49 14.92 14.70
C GLY A 136 19.03 14.51 14.93
N LEU A 137 18.54 13.45 14.27
CA LEU A 137 17.29 12.81 14.67
C LEU A 137 17.51 12.00 15.95
N SER A 138 16.54 12.07 16.87
CA SER A 138 16.53 11.27 18.08
C SER A 138 16.28 9.79 17.78
N GLU A 139 16.59 8.89 18.72
CA GLU A 139 16.05 7.52 18.64
C GLU A 139 14.51 7.55 18.68
N GLY A 140 13.87 6.83 17.76
CA GLY A 140 12.41 6.68 17.71
C GLY A 140 11.83 6.70 16.30
N PHE A 141 10.49 6.77 16.23
CA PHE A 141 9.77 6.90 14.96
C PHE A 141 9.79 8.34 14.45
N HIS A 142 10.14 8.50 13.17
CA HIS A 142 10.12 9.77 12.46
C HIS A 142 9.29 9.65 11.18
N SER A 143 8.65 10.75 10.78
CA SER A 143 8.02 10.85 9.46
C SER A 143 8.99 11.47 8.47
N PHE A 144 9.42 10.69 7.48
CA PHE A 144 10.18 11.17 6.33
C PHE A 144 9.21 11.62 5.25
N TYR A 145 9.46 12.80 4.68
CA TYR A 145 8.67 13.37 3.61
C TYR A 145 9.55 13.73 2.42
N VAL A 146 9.04 13.55 1.21
CA VAL A 146 9.68 14.01 -0.03
C VAL A 146 8.64 14.63 -0.96
N ARG A 147 8.93 15.79 -1.53
CA ARG A 147 8.13 16.38 -2.61
C ARG A 147 9.02 16.80 -3.77
N ALA A 148 8.44 16.82 -4.97
CA ALA A 148 9.14 17.19 -6.18
C ALA A 148 8.59 18.48 -6.78
N GLN A 149 9.48 19.20 -7.47
CA GLN A 149 9.17 20.39 -8.25
C GLN A 149 9.33 20.08 -9.74
N VAL A 150 8.45 20.63 -10.54
CA VAL A 150 8.52 20.56 -12.00
C VAL A 150 9.07 21.87 -12.61
N THR A 151 9.37 21.84 -13.90
CA THR A 151 10.06 22.93 -14.64
C THR A 151 9.37 24.30 -14.66
N ASP A 152 8.10 24.43 -14.26
CA ASP A 152 7.38 25.72 -14.13
C ASP A 152 7.47 26.28 -12.70
N GLY A 153 8.19 25.59 -11.82
CA GLY A 153 8.31 25.95 -10.42
C GLY A 153 7.21 25.39 -9.52
N THR A 154 6.21 24.69 -10.08
CA THR A 154 5.13 24.08 -9.30
C THR A 154 5.65 22.91 -8.48
N TRP A 155 5.34 22.89 -7.19
CA TRP A 155 5.62 21.76 -6.30
C TRP A 155 4.41 20.82 -6.21
N GLY A 156 4.69 19.51 -6.24
CA GLY A 156 3.70 18.49 -5.95
C GLY A 156 3.41 18.39 -4.44
N LEU A 157 2.45 17.53 -4.12
CA LEU A 157 2.30 17.04 -2.75
C LEU A 157 3.53 16.21 -2.34
N TYR A 158 3.74 16.09 -1.04
CA TYR A 158 4.74 15.18 -0.52
C TYR A 158 4.21 13.75 -0.48
N ASP A 159 5.13 12.80 -0.65
CA ASP A 159 4.96 11.44 -0.17
C ASP A 159 5.52 11.33 1.26
N ARG A 160 5.00 10.39 2.06
CA ARG A 160 5.36 10.21 3.46
C ARG A 160 5.67 8.76 3.76
N GLN A 161 6.81 8.53 4.41
CA GLN A 161 7.19 7.24 4.97
C GLN A 161 7.49 7.36 6.47
N ILE A 162 7.08 6.37 7.26
CA ILE A 162 7.49 6.27 8.66
C ILE A 162 8.78 5.46 8.72
N ILE A 163 9.79 6.00 9.39
CA ILE A 163 11.07 5.32 9.65
C ILE A 163 11.32 5.24 11.15
N TYR A 164 12.12 4.28 11.58
CA TYR A 164 12.61 4.21 12.96
C TYR A 164 14.11 4.49 12.97
N ILE A 165 14.53 5.53 13.67
CA ILE A 165 15.95 5.81 13.93
C ILE A 165 16.34 5.06 15.19
N LYS A 166 17.35 4.20 15.08
CA LYS A 166 17.99 3.56 16.23
C LYS A 166 19.36 4.20 16.43
N ASP A 167 19.54 4.91 17.54
CA ASP A 167 20.86 5.40 17.91
C ASP A 167 21.64 4.26 18.59
N PHE A 168 22.73 3.85 17.95
CA PHE A 168 23.67 2.95 18.56
C PHE A 168 24.74 3.81 19.21
N THR A 169 24.69 3.92 20.53
CA THR A 169 25.78 4.51 21.31
C THR A 169 26.98 3.55 21.33
N ALA A 170 27.59 3.29 20.17
CA ALA A 170 28.81 2.52 20.06
C ALA A 170 30.00 3.45 20.34
N VAL A 171 30.36 3.57 21.62
CA VAL A 171 31.65 4.18 21.98
C VAL A 171 32.76 3.21 21.57
N GLY A 172 33.29 3.38 20.35
CA GLY A 172 34.56 2.79 19.91
C GLY A 172 34.59 1.28 19.67
N ALA A 173 33.44 0.63 19.47
CA ALA A 173 33.39 -0.78 19.08
C ALA A 173 32.88 -0.92 17.63
N ASP A 174 33.64 -1.62 16.79
CA ASP A 174 33.18 -2.01 15.46
C ASP A 174 31.99 -2.96 15.56
N ILE A 175 31.02 -2.84 14.65
CA ILE A 175 29.97 -3.85 14.50
C ILE A 175 30.64 -5.10 13.92
N VAL A 176 30.75 -6.16 14.74
CA VAL A 176 31.38 -7.43 14.35
C VAL A 176 30.41 -8.45 13.78
N SER A 177 29.10 -8.25 13.99
CA SER A 177 28.03 -9.12 13.48
C SER A 177 26.67 -8.42 13.52
N ALA A 178 25.79 -8.79 12.59
CA ALA A 178 24.38 -8.42 12.60
C ALA A 178 23.49 -9.65 12.35
N GLU A 179 22.24 -9.60 12.80
CA GLU A 179 21.22 -10.62 12.55
C GLU A 179 19.86 -9.96 12.25
N TYR A 180 19.00 -10.66 11.49
CA TYR A 180 17.62 -10.24 11.24
C TYR A 180 16.60 -11.34 11.55
N PHE A 181 15.36 -10.95 11.82
CA PHE A 181 14.21 -11.83 11.96
C PHE A 181 12.96 -11.20 11.34
N ILE A 182 11.94 -12.02 11.08
CA ILE A 182 10.64 -11.58 10.60
C ILE A 182 9.60 -12.04 11.63
N ASP A 183 8.70 -11.11 12.00
CA ASP A 183 7.57 -11.25 12.93
C ASP A 183 7.90 -11.56 14.40
N SER A 184 8.72 -12.57 14.69
CA SER A 184 9.07 -12.99 16.05
C SER A 184 10.57 -12.90 16.29
N ASP A 185 10.96 -12.14 17.30
CA ASP A 185 12.35 -12.03 17.77
C ASP A 185 12.77 -13.34 18.45
N PRO A 186 13.74 -14.11 17.92
CA PRO A 186 14.23 -15.35 18.52
C PRO A 186 15.22 -15.09 19.68
N GLY A 187 15.48 -13.83 20.01
CA GLY A 187 16.51 -13.41 20.94
C GLY A 187 17.87 -13.27 20.28
N THR A 188 18.77 -12.55 20.96
CA THR A 188 20.10 -12.21 20.46
C THR A 188 20.94 -13.45 20.14
N GLY A 189 21.53 -13.47 18.94
CA GLY A 189 22.37 -14.54 18.40
C GLY A 189 21.60 -15.69 17.75
N ASN A 190 20.27 -15.63 17.71
CA ASN A 190 19.41 -16.68 17.17
C ASN A 190 18.68 -16.25 15.88
N GLY A 191 18.91 -15.03 15.40
CA GLY A 191 18.39 -14.53 14.13
C GLY A 191 19.18 -15.05 12.92
N THR A 192 18.75 -14.67 11.72
CA THR A 192 19.48 -14.95 10.49
C THR A 192 20.63 -13.96 10.33
N SER A 193 21.87 -14.43 10.43
CA SER A 193 23.06 -13.57 10.29
C SER A 193 23.22 -13.00 8.89
N PHE A 194 23.82 -11.81 8.78
CA PHE A 194 24.30 -11.25 7.51
C PHE A 194 25.58 -10.43 7.69
#